data_AF-W8RXT9-F1
#
_entry.id   AF-W8RXT9-F1
#
_cell.length_a   1.000
_cell.length_b   1.000
_cell.length_c   1.000
_cell.angle_alpha   90.00
_cell.angle_beta   90.00
_cell.angle_gamma   90.00
#
_symmetry.space_group_name_H-M   'P 1'
#
loop_
_entity.id
_entity.type
_entity.pdbx_description
1 polymer ?
#
loop_
_entity_poly.entity_id
_entity_poly.type
_entity_poly.pdbx_seq_one_letter_code
_entity_poly.pdbx_strand_id
1 'polypeptide(L)'
;MAMRGLAALMAMAMVVAGPAVAEPGEVALERTVSDADRGLRAIIRYRPEVMTGGREEIEAEDGSVAYLYWDGLMGQFSAEIIEGQIAGGDAEAFLREAVIAVCPSVEQSVLATAPVQVDGRFLRIFAQCLDVDADYH
;
A
#
# COMPACT_ATOMS: atom_id res chain seq x y z
N MET A 1 -57.23 22.93 34.84
CA MET A 1 -56.72 23.51 33.58
C MET A 1 -55.23 23.74 33.77
N ALA A 2 -54.42 23.41 32.75
CA ALA A 2 -52.94 23.48 32.67
C ALA A 2 -52.17 22.39 33.47
N MET A 3 -51.18 21.68 32.93
CA MET A 3 -50.72 21.50 31.56
C MET A 3 -49.83 20.24 31.54
N ARG A 4 -50.09 19.31 30.62
CA ARG A 4 -49.19 18.20 30.26
C ARG A 4 -48.02 18.76 29.46
N GLY A 5 -46.83 18.16 29.61
CA GLY A 5 -45.73 18.40 28.67
C GLY A 5 -44.39 17.83 29.12
N LEU A 6 -44.23 16.50 29.05
CA LEU A 6 -42.90 15.88 29.00
C LEU A 6 -42.34 16.15 27.59
N ALA A 7 -41.35 17.03 27.48
CA ALA A 7 -40.56 17.19 26.26
C ALA A 7 -39.22 16.48 26.46
N ALA A 8 -39.15 15.22 26.05
CA ALA A 8 -37.89 14.50 25.95
C ALA A 8 -37.18 14.95 24.66
N LEU A 9 -36.16 15.81 24.80
CA LEU A 9 -35.23 16.11 23.72
C LEU A 9 -34.37 14.87 23.46
N MET A 10 -34.65 14.17 22.37
CA MET A 10 -33.82 13.09 21.85
C MET A 10 -32.64 13.72 21.09
N ALA A 11 -31.50 13.85 21.76
CA ALA A 11 -30.27 14.34 21.14
C ALA A 11 -29.73 13.25 20.20
N MET A 12 -29.93 13.44 18.90
CA MET A 12 -29.39 12.59 17.84
C MET A 12 -27.91 12.92 17.69
N ALA A 13 -27.04 12.12 18.31
CA ALA A 13 -25.60 12.21 18.12
C ALA A 13 -25.28 11.79 16.67
N MET A 14 -24.93 12.75 15.82
CA MET A 14 -24.33 12.46 14.52
C MET A 14 -22.96 11.85 14.78
N VAL A 15 -22.83 10.54 14.56
CA VAL A 15 -21.53 9.90 14.39
C VAL A 15 -20.96 10.43 13.08
N VAL A 16 -20.01 11.36 13.19
CA VAL A 16 -19.17 11.76 12.07
C VAL A 16 -18.26 10.56 11.81
N ALA A 17 -18.59 9.76 10.79
CA ALA A 17 -17.66 8.80 10.23
C ALA A 17 -16.49 9.62 9.67
N GLY A 18 -15.39 9.69 10.42
CA GLY A 18 -14.13 10.20 9.89
C GLY A 18 -13.69 9.35 8.69
N PRO A 19 -12.86 9.89 7.78
CA PRO A 19 -12.27 9.07 6.74
C PRO A 19 -11.53 7.92 7.42
N ALA A 20 -11.99 6.69 7.16
CA ALA A 20 -11.27 5.50 7.56
C ALA A 20 -9.96 5.49 6.76
N VAL A 21 -8.90 6.05 7.35
CA VAL A 21 -7.54 5.71 6.95
C VAL A 21 -7.40 4.22 7.23
N ALA A 22 -7.46 3.42 6.17
CA ALA A 22 -7.24 1.99 6.24
C ALA A 22 -5.92 1.76 6.99
N GLU A 23 -5.97 1.02 8.10
CA GLU A 23 -4.76 0.59 8.78
C GLU A 23 -3.93 -0.22 7.78
N PRO A 24 -2.63 0.06 7.61
CA PRO A 24 -1.82 -0.70 6.67
C PRO A 24 -1.81 -2.16 7.12
N GLY A 25 -2.29 -3.08 6.27
CA GLY A 25 -2.48 -4.51 6.57
C GLY A 25 -1.24 -5.18 7.17
N GLU A 26 -1.38 -6.25 7.94
CA GLU A 26 -0.30 -6.83 8.77
C GLU A 26 1.02 -7.08 8.01
N VAL A 27 2.16 -6.83 8.68
CA VAL A 27 3.49 -7.11 8.12
C VAL A 27 3.83 -8.58 8.33
N ALA A 28 3.86 -9.36 7.25
CA ALA A 28 4.18 -10.78 7.29
C ALA A 28 5.69 -11.07 7.19
N LEU A 29 6.46 -10.15 6.59
CA LEU A 29 7.92 -10.24 6.51
C LEU A 29 8.53 -8.89 6.87
N GLU A 30 9.54 -8.88 7.74
CA GLU A 30 10.39 -7.72 7.98
C GLU A 30 11.87 -8.14 8.02
N ARG A 31 12.72 -7.49 7.22
CA ARG A 31 14.16 -7.76 7.14
C ARG A 31 14.95 -6.47 6.97
N THR A 32 16.11 -6.38 7.60
CA THR A 32 17.05 -5.29 7.33
C THR A 32 18.02 -5.72 6.23
N VAL A 33 18.14 -4.91 5.19
CA VAL A 33 19.08 -5.11 4.07
C VAL A 33 20.16 -4.03 4.15
N SER A 34 21.41 -4.42 3.88
CA SER A 34 22.55 -3.53 3.78
C SER A 34 23.14 -3.65 2.38
N ASP A 35 23.44 -2.51 1.78
CA ASP A 35 24.12 -2.39 0.50
C ASP A 35 25.40 -1.57 0.72
N ALA A 36 26.53 -2.28 0.77
CA ALA A 36 27.81 -1.66 1.05
C ALA A 36 28.32 -0.81 -0.12
N ASP A 37 27.97 -1.17 -1.36
CA ASP A 37 28.42 -0.48 -2.57
C ASP A 37 27.79 0.91 -2.65
N ARG A 38 26.51 1.01 -2.26
CA ARG A 38 25.77 2.28 -2.19
C ARG A 38 25.85 2.96 -0.82
N GLY A 39 26.41 2.30 0.21
CA GLY A 39 26.48 2.81 1.57
C GLY A 39 25.10 2.98 2.22
N LEU A 40 24.19 2.04 1.98
CA LEU A 40 22.78 2.12 2.38
C LEU A 40 22.39 1.00 3.34
N ARG A 41 21.45 1.33 4.23
CA ARG A 41 20.68 0.33 4.98
C ARG A 41 19.20 0.66 4.93
N ALA A 42 18.38 -0.36 4.75
CA ALA A 42 16.93 -0.22 4.72
C ALA A 42 16.22 -1.35 5.46
N ILE A 43 15.05 -1.05 5.99
CA ILE A 43 14.11 -2.06 6.48
C ILE A 43 13.13 -2.37 5.36
N ILE A 44 13.13 -3.62 4.89
CA ILE A 44 12.20 -4.13 3.90
C ILE A 44 11.06 -4.82 4.63
N ARG A 45 9.82 -4.46 4.28
CA ARG A 45 8.60 -5.04 4.83
C ARG A 45 7.71 -5.54 3.72
N TYR A 46 7.10 -6.70 3.92
CA TYR A 46 6.07 -7.26 3.05
C TYR A 46 4.73 -7.30 3.78
N ARG A 47 3.68 -6.86 3.10
CA ARG A 47 2.28 -6.96 3.53
C ARG A 47 1.52 -7.74 2.46
N PRO A 48 1.00 -8.95 2.74
CA PRO A 48 0.33 -9.79 1.74
C PRO A 48 -0.98 -9.18 1.23
N GLU A 49 -1.68 -8.44 2.10
CA GLU A 49 -3.01 -7.93 1.83
C GLU A 49 -3.06 -6.41 2.05
N VAL A 50 -2.64 -5.65 1.04
CA VAL A 50 -2.90 -4.21 0.99
C VAL A 50 -4.12 -3.97 0.12
N MET A 51 -5.13 -3.28 0.68
CA MET A 51 -6.26 -2.79 -0.10
C MET A 51 -5.77 -1.82 -1.16
N THR A 52 -6.06 -2.16 -2.40
CA THR A 52 -5.85 -1.34 -3.59
C THR A 52 -7.21 -1.04 -4.21
N GLY A 53 -7.30 0.09 -4.91
CA GLY A 53 -8.48 0.42 -5.66
C GLY A 53 -8.34 1.75 -6.39
N GLY A 54 -9.19 1.97 -7.39
CA GLY A 54 -9.13 3.14 -8.22
C GLY A 54 -10.38 3.32 -9.08
N ARG A 55 -10.37 4.42 -9.84
CA ARG A 55 -11.38 4.72 -10.83
C ARG A 55 -10.73 5.24 -12.09
N GLU A 56 -11.14 4.72 -13.23
CA GLU A 56 -10.75 5.18 -14.56
C GLU A 56 -11.96 5.75 -15.26
N GLU A 57 -11.78 6.89 -15.91
CA GLU A 57 -12.79 7.56 -16.70
C GLU A 57 -12.55 7.23 -18.18
N ILE A 58 -13.58 6.71 -18.84
CA ILE A 58 -13.55 6.31 -20.24
C ILE A 58 -14.53 7.19 -21.00
N GLU A 59 -14.00 8.08 -21.82
CA GLU A 59 -14.78 8.92 -22.71
C GLU A 59 -14.96 8.22 -24.06
N ALA A 60 -16.20 8.03 -24.49
CA ALA A 60 -16.54 7.46 -25.79
C ALA A 60 -16.56 8.54 -26.88
N GLU A 61 -16.50 8.13 -28.16
CA GLU A 61 -16.54 9.05 -29.30
C GLU A 61 -17.82 9.91 -29.39
N ASP A 62 -18.91 9.47 -28.76
CA ASP A 62 -20.16 10.22 -28.67
C ASP A 62 -20.20 11.22 -27.50
N GLY A 63 -19.10 11.37 -26.76
CA GLY A 63 -18.99 12.25 -25.60
C GLY A 63 -19.64 11.68 -24.33
N SER A 64 -20.09 10.43 -24.33
CA SER A 64 -20.53 9.76 -23.11
C SER A 64 -19.34 9.35 -22.26
N VAL A 65 -19.52 9.37 -20.95
CA VAL A 65 -18.48 9.05 -19.97
C VAL A 65 -18.91 7.82 -19.17
N ALA A 66 -18.06 6.79 -19.18
CA ALA A 66 -18.16 5.62 -18.32
C ALA A 66 -17.07 5.66 -17.24
N TYR A 67 -17.37 5.11 -16.07
CA TYR A 67 -16.39 4.97 -14.99
C TYR A 67 -16.17 3.49 -14.69
N LEU A 68 -14.92 3.05 -14.79
CA LEU A 68 -14.49 1.74 -14.31
C LEU A 68 -14.01 1.91 -12.86
N TYR A 69 -14.59 1.13 -11.95
CA TYR A 69 -14.13 1.03 -10.57
C TYR A 69 -13.49 -0.34 -10.38
N TRP A 70 -12.37 -0.38 -9.68
CA TRP A 70 -11.75 -1.63 -9.25
C TRP A 70 -11.27 -1.51 -7.82
N ASP A 71 -11.37 -2.63 -7.11
CA ASP A 71 -10.84 -2.87 -5.79
C ASP A 71 -10.18 -4.26 -5.77
N GLY A 72 -9.17 -4.42 -4.92
CA GLY A 72 -8.46 -5.69 -4.81
C GLY A 72 -7.45 -5.69 -3.68
N LEU A 73 -7.10 -6.87 -3.21
CA LEU A 73 -5.97 -7.08 -2.31
C LEU A 73 -4.75 -7.43 -3.15
N MET A 74 -3.63 -6.74 -2.88
CA MET A 74 -2.34 -7.04 -3.50
C MET A 74 -1.24 -7.02 -2.46
N GLY A 75 -0.25 -7.90 -2.64
CA GLY A 75 0.98 -7.85 -1.87
C GLY A 75 1.78 -6.58 -2.18
N GLN A 76 2.34 -6.02 -1.13
CA GLN A 76 3.17 -4.82 -1.20
C GLN A 76 4.47 -5.03 -0.45
N PHE A 77 5.57 -4.76 -1.13
CA PHE A 77 6.85 -4.52 -0.48
C PHE A 77 7.05 -3.03 -0.26
N SER A 78 7.62 -2.70 0.89
CA SER A 78 8.06 -1.35 1.22
C SER A 78 9.47 -1.36 1.76
N ALA A 79 10.26 -0.33 1.45
CA ALA A 79 11.55 -0.08 2.04
C ALA A 79 11.54 1.25 2.79
N GLU A 80 12.09 1.25 3.99
CA GLU A 80 12.42 2.46 4.75
C GLU A 80 13.94 2.58 4.83
N ILE A 81 14.52 3.59 4.17
CA ILE A 81 15.95 3.89 4.26
C ILE A 81 16.25 4.44 5.65
N ILE A 82 17.09 3.73 6.40
CA ILE A 82 17.51 4.07 7.77
C ILE A 82 18.95 4.60 7.83
N GLU A 83 19.75 4.37 6.80
CA GLU A 83 21.12 4.87 6.66
C GLU A 83 21.44 5.16 5.19
N GLY A 84 22.13 6.27 4.93
CA GLY A 84 22.48 6.76 3.59
C GLY A 84 21.34 7.48 2.85
N GLN A 85 21.54 7.77 1.57
CA GLN A 85 20.56 8.46 0.71
C GLN A 85 20.56 7.84 -0.68
N ILE A 86 19.36 7.68 -1.26
CA ILE A 86 19.16 7.14 -2.60
C ILE A 86 18.01 7.89 -3.27
N ALA A 87 18.11 8.11 -4.59
CA ALA A 87 17.11 8.86 -5.34
C ALA A 87 17.01 8.38 -6.79
N GLY A 88 15.90 8.69 -7.45
CA GLY A 88 15.69 8.41 -8.88
C GLY A 88 15.78 6.93 -9.21
N GLY A 89 16.35 6.61 -10.38
CA GLY A 89 16.43 5.23 -10.89
C GLY A 89 17.23 4.27 -10.00
N ASP A 90 18.18 4.77 -9.21
CA ASP A 90 18.92 3.93 -8.26
C ASP A 90 18.00 3.40 -7.15
N ALA A 91 17.05 4.22 -6.68
CA ALA A 91 16.09 3.80 -5.65
C ALA A 91 15.18 2.68 -6.14
N GLU A 92 14.80 2.73 -7.42
CA GLU A 92 14.01 1.66 -8.05
C GLU A 92 14.81 0.37 -8.17
N ALA A 93 16.05 0.43 -8.66
CA ALA A 93 16.94 -0.71 -8.77
C ALA A 93 17.20 -1.35 -7.40
N PHE A 94 17.54 -0.53 -6.40
CA PHE A 94 17.74 -0.97 -5.02
C PHE A 94 16.52 -1.70 -4.46
N LEU A 95 15.31 -1.15 -4.62
CA LEU A 95 14.11 -1.80 -4.08
C LEU A 95 13.89 -3.17 -4.74
N ARG A 96 14.05 -3.29 -6.07
CA ARG A 96 13.90 -4.57 -6.78
C ARG A 96 14.92 -5.60 -6.30
N GLU A 97 16.19 -5.21 -6.21
CA GLU A 97 17.27 -6.06 -5.70
C GLU A 97 17.01 -6.52 -4.26
N ALA A 98 16.58 -5.60 -3.39
CA ALA A 98 16.26 -5.88 -2.00
C ALA A 98 15.05 -6.84 -1.88
N VAL A 99 14.02 -6.68 -2.72
CA VAL A 99 12.87 -7.61 -2.77
C VAL A 99 13.31 -9.01 -3.14
N ILE A 100 14.13 -9.17 -4.18
CA ILE A 100 14.69 -10.49 -4.58
C ILE A 100 15.49 -11.11 -3.43
N ALA A 101 16.27 -10.29 -2.71
CA ALA A 101 17.09 -10.76 -1.60
C ALA A 101 16.25 -11.25 -0.40
N VAL A 102 15.12 -10.62 -0.11
CA VAL A 102 14.27 -10.99 1.05
C VAL A 102 13.16 -11.99 0.72
N CYS A 103 12.74 -12.06 -0.54
CA CYS A 103 11.74 -12.99 -1.04
C CYS A 103 12.17 -13.61 -2.39
N PRO A 104 12.93 -14.72 -2.38
CA PRO A 104 13.37 -15.38 -3.61
C PRO A 104 12.25 -15.97 -4.47
N SER A 105 11.06 -16.21 -3.89
CA SER A 105 9.86 -16.71 -4.58
C SER A 105 9.05 -15.62 -5.28
N VAL A 106 9.48 -14.36 -5.23
CA VAL A 106 8.84 -13.29 -5.99
C VAL A 106 8.89 -13.58 -7.49
N GLU A 107 7.78 -13.33 -8.20
CA GLU A 107 7.75 -13.48 -9.64
C GLU A 107 8.55 -12.35 -10.32
N GLN A 108 9.75 -12.69 -10.82
CA GLN A 108 10.69 -11.69 -11.35
C GLN A 108 10.15 -10.93 -12.58
N SER A 109 9.32 -11.55 -13.42
CA SER A 109 8.67 -10.89 -14.58
C SER A 109 7.73 -9.77 -14.14
N VAL A 110 6.89 -10.04 -13.14
CA VAL A 110 6.00 -9.04 -12.53
C VAL A 110 6.84 -7.97 -11.84
N LEU A 111 7.82 -8.39 -11.04
CA LEU A 111 8.69 -7.46 -10.32
C LEU A 111 9.44 -6.55 -11.29
N ALA A 112 9.90 -6.99 -12.45
CA ALA A 112 10.66 -6.14 -13.38
C ALA A 112 9.83 -5.00 -14.00
N THR A 113 8.51 -5.20 -14.14
CA THR A 113 7.59 -4.23 -14.78
C THR A 113 6.80 -3.40 -13.78
N ALA A 114 6.73 -3.84 -12.52
CA ALA A 114 5.94 -3.17 -11.49
C ALA A 114 6.49 -1.75 -11.20
N PRO A 115 5.61 -0.73 -11.10
CA PRO A 115 6.03 0.64 -10.82
C PRO A 115 6.54 0.76 -9.38
N VAL A 116 7.68 1.44 -9.21
CA VAL A 116 8.21 1.77 -7.89
C VAL A 116 7.75 3.18 -7.52
N GLN A 117 7.15 3.31 -6.34
CA GLN A 117 6.79 4.60 -5.78
C GLN A 117 7.90 5.05 -4.83
N VAL A 118 8.43 6.25 -5.05
CA VAL A 118 9.50 6.85 -4.24
C VAL A 118 8.94 8.07 -3.53
N ASP A 119 8.96 8.06 -2.19
CA ASP A 119 8.55 9.17 -1.33
C ASP A 119 9.60 9.42 -0.24
N GLY A 120 10.58 10.27 -0.57
CA GLY A 120 11.73 10.54 0.29
C GLY A 120 12.51 9.26 0.61
N ARG A 121 12.49 8.85 1.88
CA ARG A 121 13.16 7.62 2.36
C ARG A 121 12.29 6.37 2.26
N PHE A 122 11.05 6.49 1.80
CA PHE A 122 10.10 5.38 1.70
C PHE A 122 9.93 4.98 0.24
N LEU A 123 10.14 3.70 -0.04
CA LEU A 123 9.97 3.11 -1.37
C LEU A 123 8.88 2.05 -1.29
N ARG A 124 8.07 1.90 -2.34
CA ARG A 124 7.01 0.88 -2.41
C ARG A 124 6.92 0.25 -3.79
N ILE A 125 6.61 -1.04 -3.83
CA ILE A 125 6.35 -1.80 -5.05
C ILE A 125 5.30 -2.86 -4.77
N PHE A 126 4.36 -3.04 -5.69
CA PHE A 126 3.37 -4.10 -5.62
C PHE A 126 3.91 -5.36 -6.31
N ALA A 127 4.03 -6.44 -5.55
CA ALA A 127 4.49 -7.75 -5.99
C ALA A 127 4.13 -8.80 -4.92
N GLN A 128 3.95 -10.05 -5.33
CA GLN A 128 3.60 -11.15 -4.42
C GLN A 128 4.82 -11.93 -3.95
N CYS A 129 4.80 -12.38 -2.70
CA CYS A 129 5.80 -13.27 -2.12
C CYS A 129 5.18 -14.63 -1.86
N LEU A 130 5.24 -15.52 -2.87
CA LEU A 130 4.43 -16.74 -2.89
C LEU A 130 4.65 -17.64 -1.68
N ASP A 131 5.87 -17.73 -1.15
CA ASP A 131 6.14 -18.54 0.04
C ASP A 131 5.49 -17.94 1.29
N VAL A 132 5.53 -16.61 1.44
CA VAL A 132 4.89 -15.94 2.59
C VAL A 132 3.37 -15.99 2.45
N ASP A 133 2.86 -15.82 1.24
CA ASP A 133 1.42 -15.85 0.95
C ASP A 133 0.81 -17.23 1.26
N ALA A 134 1.53 -18.33 0.96
CA ALA A 134 1.06 -19.69 1.21
C ALA A 134 0.92 -20.03 2.71
N ASP A 135 1.71 -19.36 3.55
CA ASP A 135 1.68 -19.53 5.02
C ASP A 135 0.75 -18.51 5.71
N TYR A 136 0.22 -17.53 4.96
CA TYR A 136 -0.60 -16.43 5.46
C TYR A 136 -2.10 -16.75 5.30
N HIS A 137 -2.59 -17.76 6.02
CA HIS A 137 -4.00 -18.21 6.02
C HIS A 137 -4.51 -18.59 7.40
#